data_AF-A0A6P2GDB3-F1
#
_entry.id   AF-A0A6P2GDB3-F1
#
_cell.length_a   1.000
_cell.length_b   1.000
_cell.length_c   1.000
_cell.angle_alpha   90.00
_cell.angle_beta   90.00
_cell.angle_gamma   90.00
#
_symmetry.space_group_name_H-M   'P 1'
#
loop_
_entity.id
_entity.type
_entity.pdbx_description
1 polymer ?
#
loop_
_entity_poly.entity_id
_entity_poly.type
_entity_poly.pdbx_seq_one_letter_code
_entity_poly.pdbx_strand_id
1 'polypeptide(L)'
;MAIKQWLHLSELGSDPWVLPIYTAWNKAVDENRVAPRPDVVTEAGLHITTRLNLVRHIMRRLRRDFFTLVKEVDKYVTKEHQYTPDHEGIALSVDDHMKYLMIADFHSIISEVDACIDRMKVFMEALHDHVGQHITDKQRIAMINSWMKARAIDPTWFNRLASARNFIAHVGAFYLALDTSEASWDLLLVKGNTKQFDDPSTYVRVSSVMDIINGFVECRDAMQAHLIALLETAK
;
A
#
# COMPACT_ATOMS: atom_id res chain seq x y z
N MET A 1 1.85 -19.31 32.98
CA MET A 1 0.72 -18.65 33.67
C MET A 1 -0.30 -18.28 32.59
N ALA A 2 -1.58 -18.65 32.73
CA ALA A 2 -2.61 -18.36 31.73
C ALA A 2 -3.11 -16.91 31.87
N ILE A 3 -3.35 -16.22 30.75
CA ILE A 3 -4.00 -14.91 30.74
C ILE A 3 -5.45 -15.10 31.20
N LYS A 4 -5.88 -14.37 32.23
CA LYS A 4 -7.23 -14.52 32.85
C LYS A 4 -8.18 -13.36 32.56
N GLN A 5 -7.67 -12.22 32.13
CA GLN A 5 -8.42 -11.00 31.89
C GLN A 5 -7.75 -10.20 30.76
N TRP A 6 -8.54 -9.61 29.87
CA TRP A 6 -8.07 -8.73 28.78
C TRP A 6 -9.19 -7.77 28.37
N LEU A 7 -8.82 -6.70 27.65
CA LEU A 7 -9.73 -5.73 27.07
C LEU A 7 -9.52 -5.71 25.55
N HIS A 8 -10.62 -5.71 24.81
CA HIS A 8 -10.59 -5.41 23.38
C HIS A 8 -10.73 -3.90 23.20
N LEU A 9 -9.85 -3.32 22.39
CA LEU A 9 -9.97 -1.93 21.96
C LEU A 9 -10.90 -1.88 20.76
N SER A 10 -11.77 -0.88 20.69
CA SER A 10 -12.62 -0.67 19.52
C SER A 10 -11.78 -0.22 18.33
N GLU A 11 -11.99 -0.85 17.18
CA GLU A 11 -11.41 -0.37 15.92
C GLU A 11 -12.23 0.83 15.44
N LEU A 12 -11.66 2.03 15.49
CA LEU A 12 -12.28 3.26 14.99
C LEU A 12 -12.45 3.16 13.47
N GLY A 13 -13.70 3.12 13.01
CA GLY A 13 -14.07 3.29 11.60
C GLY A 13 -13.41 2.26 10.69
N SER A 14 -13.97 1.04 10.63
CA SER A 14 -13.55 0.03 9.67
C SER A 14 -13.59 0.59 8.25
N ASP A 15 -12.55 0.31 7.46
CA ASP A 15 -12.71 0.36 6.01
C ASP A 15 -13.86 -0.61 5.67
N PRO A 16 -15.01 -0.12 5.16
CA PRO A 16 -16.19 -0.96 4.97
C PRO A 16 -16.04 -1.89 3.78
N TRP A 17 -14.84 -2.04 3.19
CA TRP A 17 -14.64 -2.75 1.92
C TRP A 17 -15.29 -4.14 1.88
N VAL A 18 -15.31 -4.86 3.01
CA VAL A 18 -15.86 -6.22 3.05
C VAL A 18 -17.36 -6.26 3.29
N LEU A 19 -17.96 -5.18 3.83
CA LEU A 19 -19.38 -5.17 4.21
C LEU A 19 -20.32 -5.32 3.00
N PRO A 20 -20.11 -4.65 1.85
CA PRO A 20 -20.91 -4.89 0.65
C PRO A 20 -20.84 -6.34 0.17
N ILE A 21 -19.67 -6.98 0.25
CA ILE A 21 -19.46 -8.38 -0.11
C ILE A 21 -20.26 -9.28 0.84
N TYR A 22 -20.20 -9.01 2.14
CA TYR A 22 -20.96 -9.73 3.15
C TYR A 22 -22.47 -9.58 2.97
N THR A 23 -22.94 -8.39 2.60
CA THR A 23 -24.36 -8.15 2.29
C THR A 23 -24.81 -8.98 1.09
N ALA A 24 -24.02 -8.98 0.01
CA ALA A 24 -24.30 -9.80 -1.18
C ALA A 24 -24.32 -11.30 -0.85
N TRP A 25 -23.40 -11.73 0.01
CA TRP A 25 -23.35 -13.12 0.49
C TRP A 25 -24.59 -13.49 1.29
N ASN A 26 -24.95 -12.68 2.28
CA ASN A 26 -26.11 -12.94 3.14
C ASN A 26 -27.38 -13.06 2.30
N LYS A 27 -27.57 -12.17 1.32
CA LYS A 27 -28.68 -12.25 0.37
C LYS A 27 -28.67 -13.56 -0.43
N ALA A 28 -27.50 -13.99 -0.92
CA ALA A 28 -27.38 -15.25 -1.65
C ALA A 28 -27.69 -16.49 -0.77
N VAL A 29 -27.37 -16.42 0.52
CA VAL A 29 -27.72 -17.46 1.51
C VAL A 29 -29.22 -17.50 1.77
N ASP A 30 -29.84 -16.33 1.99
CA ASP A 30 -31.30 -16.22 2.20
C ASP A 30 -32.08 -16.75 0.98
N GLU A 31 -31.52 -16.60 -0.22
CA GLU A 31 -32.04 -17.13 -1.48
C GLU A 31 -31.67 -18.60 -1.73
N ASN A 32 -30.95 -19.26 -0.81
CA ASN A 32 -30.45 -20.64 -0.91
C ASN A 32 -29.55 -20.92 -2.12
N ARG A 33 -28.86 -19.90 -2.66
CA ARG A 33 -27.93 -20.03 -3.80
C ARG A 33 -26.52 -20.42 -3.39
N VAL A 34 -26.13 -20.09 -2.16
CA VAL A 34 -24.79 -20.39 -1.62
C VAL A 34 -24.89 -20.85 -0.17
N ALA A 35 -23.90 -21.60 0.29
CA ALA A 35 -23.81 -22.00 1.69
C ALA A 35 -23.50 -20.79 2.61
N PRO A 36 -23.89 -20.87 3.91
CA PRO A 36 -23.55 -19.85 4.90
C PRO A 36 -22.05 -19.53 4.91
N ARG A 37 -21.72 -18.25 5.18
CA ARG A 37 -20.34 -17.78 5.20
C ARG A 37 -19.54 -18.48 6.32
N PRO A 38 -18.41 -19.13 6.01
CA PRO A 38 -17.53 -19.70 7.03
C PRO A 38 -16.87 -18.62 7.91
N ASP A 39 -16.61 -18.92 9.19
CA ASP A 39 -15.97 -17.98 10.12
C ASP A 39 -14.60 -17.51 9.64
N VAL A 40 -13.81 -18.40 9.02
CA VAL A 40 -12.50 -18.07 8.42
C VAL A 40 -12.57 -16.95 7.37
N VAL A 41 -13.68 -16.83 6.64
CA VAL A 41 -13.89 -15.72 5.70
C VAL A 41 -14.17 -14.42 6.46
N THR A 42 -14.95 -14.50 7.53
CA THR A 42 -15.22 -13.36 8.42
C THR A 42 -13.92 -12.81 9.03
N GLU A 43 -13.07 -13.69 9.55
CA GLU A 43 -11.76 -13.36 10.11
C GLU A 43 -10.82 -12.77 9.06
N ALA A 44 -10.74 -13.37 7.86
CA ALA A 44 -9.92 -12.85 6.78
C ALA A 44 -10.33 -11.42 6.36
N GLY A 45 -11.63 -11.15 6.27
CA GLY A 45 -12.13 -9.82 5.97
C GLY A 45 -11.80 -8.80 7.07
N LEU A 46 -11.85 -9.21 8.35
CA LEU A 46 -11.42 -8.37 9.47
C LEU A 46 -9.93 -8.03 9.37
N HIS A 47 -9.06 -9.03 9.14
CA HIS A 47 -7.63 -8.80 9.00
C HIS A 47 -7.28 -7.86 7.85
N ILE A 48 -7.93 -8.00 6.69
CA ILE A 48 -7.74 -7.08 5.55
C ILE A 48 -8.21 -5.67 5.93
N THR A 49 -9.35 -5.56 6.61
CA THR A 49 -9.90 -4.27 7.07
C THR A 49 -8.95 -3.54 8.01
N THR A 50 -8.38 -4.26 8.99
CA THR A 50 -7.38 -3.69 9.91
C THR A 50 -6.16 -3.17 9.14
N ARG A 51 -5.65 -3.92 8.15
CA ARG A 51 -4.52 -3.49 7.31
C ARG A 51 -4.84 -2.27 6.45
N LEU A 52 -6.02 -2.23 5.82
CA LEU A 52 -6.48 -1.06 5.06
C LEU A 52 -6.54 0.20 5.94
N ASN A 53 -6.98 0.03 7.19
CA ASN A 53 -6.94 1.10 8.17
C ASN A 53 -5.50 1.52 8.50
N LEU A 54 -4.56 0.59 8.70
CA LEU A 54 -3.15 0.93 8.89
C LEU A 54 -2.59 1.72 7.71
N VAL A 55 -2.81 1.25 6.48
CA VAL A 55 -2.40 1.92 5.23
C VAL A 55 -2.90 3.37 5.23
N ARG A 56 -4.18 3.58 5.54
CA ARG A 56 -4.79 4.92 5.60
C ARG A 56 -4.14 5.82 6.66
N HIS A 57 -3.86 5.30 7.86
CA HIS A 57 -3.27 6.08 8.94
C HIS A 57 -1.82 6.44 8.66
N ILE A 58 -1.02 5.48 8.20
CA ILE A 58 0.38 5.70 7.81
C ILE A 58 0.43 6.72 6.68
N MET A 59 -0.43 6.60 5.66
CA MET A 59 -0.46 7.53 4.53
C MET A 59 -0.77 8.98 4.96
N ARG A 60 -1.74 9.17 5.87
CA ARG A 60 -2.04 10.50 6.42
C ARG A 60 -0.84 11.07 7.17
N ARG A 61 -0.17 10.24 7.96
CA ARG A 61 1.03 10.62 8.72
C ARG A 61 2.16 11.01 7.77
N LEU A 62 2.48 10.17 6.79
CA LEU A 62 3.46 10.44 5.73
C LEU A 62 3.23 11.78 5.03
N ARG A 63 2.01 12.04 4.57
CA ARG A 63 1.69 13.31 3.89
C ARG A 63 1.94 14.54 4.77
N ARG A 64 1.50 14.48 6.03
CA ARG A 64 1.69 15.56 7.00
C ARG A 64 3.17 15.76 7.33
N ASP A 65 3.87 14.67 7.58
CA ASP A 65 5.26 14.71 8.03
C ASP A 65 6.17 15.11 6.86
N PHE A 66 5.83 14.75 5.62
CA PHE A 66 6.57 15.17 4.43
C PHE A 66 6.45 16.68 4.22
N PHE A 67 5.25 17.22 4.35
CA PHE A 67 5.05 18.67 4.28
C PHE A 67 5.80 19.42 5.39
N THR A 68 5.86 18.84 6.60
CA THR A 68 6.64 19.39 7.72
C THR A 68 8.14 19.36 7.40
N LEU A 69 8.64 18.24 6.86
CA LEU A 69 10.03 18.07 6.45
C LEU A 69 10.45 19.11 5.41
N VAL A 70 9.68 19.28 4.34
CA VAL A 70 9.99 20.26 3.29
C VAL A 70 10.04 21.67 3.86
N LYS A 71 9.07 22.05 4.70
CA LYS A 71 9.05 23.36 5.37
C LYS A 71 10.25 23.59 6.28
N GLU A 72 10.72 22.54 6.94
CA GLU A 72 11.87 22.66 7.82
C GLU A 72 13.16 22.82 7.03
N VAL A 73 13.34 22.02 5.97
CA VAL A 73 14.49 22.12 5.07
C VAL A 73 14.56 23.48 4.38
N ASP A 74 13.43 24.00 3.88
CA ASP A 74 13.35 25.27 3.14
C ASP A 74 13.84 26.49 3.95
N LYS A 75 13.74 26.44 5.29
CA LYS A 75 14.25 27.51 6.17
C LYS A 75 15.78 27.63 6.18
N TYR A 76 16.48 26.53 5.93
CA TYR A 76 17.92 26.44 6.16
C TYR A 76 18.71 26.09 4.90
N VAL A 77 18.04 25.63 3.84
CA VAL A 77 18.70 25.30 2.58
C VAL A 77 19.38 26.53 1.98
N THR A 78 20.57 26.31 1.46
CA THR A 78 21.35 27.31 0.71
C THR A 78 21.96 26.64 -0.51
N LYS A 79 22.58 27.42 -1.41
CA LYS A 79 23.23 26.87 -2.60
C LYS A 79 24.35 25.86 -2.27
N GLU A 80 25.02 26.01 -1.13
CA GLU A 80 26.08 25.10 -0.68
C GLU A 80 25.55 23.70 -0.33
N HIS A 81 24.25 23.57 -0.06
CA HIS A 81 23.63 22.28 0.24
C HIS A 81 23.17 21.52 -1.01
N GLN A 82 23.14 22.17 -2.17
CA GLN A 82 22.60 21.61 -3.40
C GLN A 82 23.66 20.79 -4.13
N TYR A 83 23.43 19.49 -4.27
CA TYR A 83 24.27 18.63 -5.10
C TYR A 83 23.86 18.79 -6.56
N THR A 84 24.83 19.05 -7.44
CA THR A 84 24.64 19.09 -8.89
C THR A 84 25.72 18.26 -9.58
N PRO A 85 25.61 17.96 -10.88
CA PRO A 85 26.66 17.22 -11.60
C PRO A 85 28.04 17.88 -11.49
N ASP A 86 28.10 19.21 -11.34
CA ASP A 86 29.33 20.00 -11.32
C ASP A 86 29.73 20.50 -9.91
N HIS A 87 28.90 20.23 -8.89
CA HIS A 87 29.11 20.72 -7.52
C HIS A 87 28.71 19.68 -6.47
N GLU A 88 29.68 19.34 -5.61
CA GLU A 88 29.41 18.53 -4.41
C GLU A 88 28.88 19.43 -3.29
N GLY A 89 27.62 19.23 -2.92
CA GLY A 89 26.98 19.96 -1.84
C GLY A 89 27.38 19.45 -0.46
N ILE A 90 26.93 20.14 0.58
CA ILE A 90 27.06 19.73 1.98
C ILE A 90 25.72 19.19 2.46
N ALA A 91 25.74 18.05 3.15
CA ALA A 91 24.52 17.47 3.71
C ALA A 91 23.86 18.43 4.71
N LEU A 92 22.61 18.79 4.46
CA LEU A 92 21.83 19.63 5.38
C LEU A 92 21.44 18.81 6.62
N SER A 93 21.74 19.35 7.81
CA SER A 93 21.29 18.75 9.06
C SER A 93 19.79 18.97 9.25
N VAL A 94 19.07 17.90 9.52
CA VAL A 94 17.64 17.89 9.80
C VAL A 94 17.41 17.09 11.07
N ASP A 95 16.37 17.43 11.84
CA ASP A 95 15.97 16.69 13.03
C ASP A 95 15.91 15.16 12.78
N ASP A 96 16.68 14.42 13.57
CA ASP A 96 16.83 12.97 13.40
C ASP A 96 15.50 12.24 13.62
N HIS A 97 14.68 12.70 14.57
CA HIS A 97 13.39 12.08 14.85
C HIS A 97 12.48 12.16 13.62
N MET A 98 12.38 13.34 12.99
CA MET A 98 11.62 13.53 11.76
C MET A 98 12.13 12.66 10.61
N LYS A 99 13.44 12.60 10.40
CA LYS A 99 14.08 11.78 9.36
C LYS A 99 13.79 10.29 9.54
N TYR A 100 14.02 9.76 10.74
CA TYR A 100 13.85 8.32 10.99
C TYR A 100 12.37 7.90 11.05
N LEU A 101 11.48 8.77 11.51
CA LEU A 101 10.05 8.50 11.51
C LEU A 101 9.49 8.45 10.08
N MET A 102 9.97 9.31 9.19
CA MET A 102 9.66 9.26 7.76
C MET A 102 10.10 7.93 7.12
N ILE A 103 11.34 7.50 7.38
CA ILE A 103 11.86 6.21 6.88
C ILE A 103 11.01 5.04 7.41
N ALA A 104 10.71 5.03 8.71
CA ALA A 104 9.90 3.98 9.33
C ALA A 104 8.49 3.91 8.73
N ASP A 105 7.89 5.05 8.43
CA ASP A 105 6.57 5.11 7.81
C ASP A 105 6.57 4.63 6.37
N PHE A 106 7.60 4.95 5.58
CA PHE A 106 7.75 4.42 4.23
C PHE A 106 7.94 2.91 4.23
N HIS A 107 8.75 2.39 5.14
CA HIS A 107 8.90 0.95 5.30
C HIS A 107 7.56 0.30 5.65
N SER A 108 6.81 0.92 6.56
CA SER A 108 5.52 0.42 7.01
C SER A 108 4.47 0.44 5.89
N ILE A 109 4.34 1.54 5.13
CA ILE A 109 3.34 1.63 4.07
C ILE A 109 3.61 0.63 2.94
N ILE A 110 4.88 0.47 2.52
CA ILE A 110 5.26 -0.48 1.48
C ILE A 110 4.94 -1.92 1.92
N SER A 111 5.30 -2.26 3.16
CA SER A 111 5.07 -3.59 3.71
C SER A 111 3.58 -3.89 3.89
N GLU A 112 2.81 -2.93 4.40
CA GLU A 112 1.37 -3.10 4.62
C GLU A 112 0.59 -3.20 3.31
N VAL A 113 0.96 -2.44 2.27
CA VAL A 113 0.31 -2.55 0.96
C VAL A 113 0.58 -3.91 0.32
N ASP A 114 1.84 -4.37 0.32
CA ASP A 114 2.22 -5.71 -0.20
C ASP A 114 1.45 -6.82 0.53
N ALA A 115 1.44 -6.78 1.87
CA ALA A 115 0.72 -7.75 2.68
C ALA A 115 -0.80 -7.69 2.47
N CYS A 116 -1.37 -6.50 2.28
CA CYS A 116 -2.80 -6.34 2.03
C CYS A 116 -3.20 -6.94 0.68
N ILE A 117 -2.44 -6.65 -0.37
CA ILE A 117 -2.62 -7.21 -1.72
C ILE A 117 -2.63 -8.75 -1.68
N ASP A 118 -1.65 -9.35 -1.01
CA ASP A 118 -1.55 -10.80 -0.95
C ASP A 118 -2.72 -11.44 -0.19
N ARG A 119 -3.17 -10.81 0.91
CA ARG A 119 -4.36 -11.28 1.64
C ARG A 119 -5.64 -11.12 0.83
N MET A 120 -5.77 -10.04 0.07
CA MET A 120 -6.90 -9.82 -0.81
C MET A 120 -6.97 -10.83 -1.96
N LYS A 121 -5.82 -11.23 -2.54
CA LYS A 121 -5.78 -12.31 -3.54
C LYS A 121 -6.29 -13.64 -2.95
N VAL A 122 -5.80 -14.01 -1.77
CA VAL A 122 -6.24 -15.23 -1.07
C VAL A 122 -7.73 -15.17 -0.73
N PHE A 123 -8.22 -14.01 -0.29
CA PHE A 123 -9.64 -13.81 -0.02
C PHE A 123 -10.49 -13.98 -1.29
N MET A 124 -10.06 -13.40 -2.41
CA MET A 124 -10.74 -13.56 -3.71
C MET A 124 -10.84 -15.03 -4.11
N GLU A 125 -9.76 -15.80 -3.96
CA GLU A 125 -9.76 -17.23 -4.27
C GLU A 125 -10.68 -18.04 -3.37
N ALA A 126 -10.64 -17.79 -2.06
CA ALA A 126 -11.53 -18.45 -1.11
C ALA A 126 -13.02 -18.21 -1.44
N LEU A 127 -13.36 -17.01 -1.91
CA LEU A 127 -14.72 -16.69 -2.34
C LEU A 127 -15.12 -17.43 -3.61
N HIS A 128 -14.22 -17.50 -4.58
CA HIS A 128 -14.40 -18.26 -5.82
C HIS A 128 -14.60 -19.75 -5.55
N ASP A 129 -13.79 -20.33 -4.67
CA ASP A 129 -13.88 -21.73 -4.28
C ASP A 129 -15.20 -22.03 -3.56
N HIS A 130 -15.65 -21.13 -2.68
CA HIS A 130 -16.89 -21.29 -1.93
C HIS A 130 -18.13 -21.34 -2.84
N VAL A 131 -18.16 -20.55 -3.91
CA VAL A 131 -19.26 -20.56 -4.88
C VAL A 131 -19.09 -21.61 -5.99
N GLY A 132 -18.11 -22.51 -5.86
CA GLY A 132 -17.83 -23.56 -6.85
C GLY A 132 -17.25 -23.06 -8.17
N GLN A 133 -16.76 -21.82 -8.23
CA GLN A 133 -16.16 -21.21 -9.43
C GLN A 133 -14.65 -21.00 -9.22
N HIS A 134 -13.92 -22.10 -9.00
CA HIS A 134 -12.47 -22.08 -8.77
C HIS A 134 -11.72 -21.29 -9.85
N ILE A 135 -10.75 -20.47 -9.41
CA ILE A 135 -9.86 -19.70 -10.28
C ILE A 135 -8.41 -20.12 -10.07
N THR A 136 -7.68 -20.22 -11.18
CA THR A 136 -6.23 -20.41 -11.17
C THR A 136 -5.50 -19.08 -10.98
N ASP A 137 -4.22 -19.14 -10.55
CA ASP A 137 -3.33 -17.97 -10.51
C ASP A 137 -3.33 -17.18 -11.83
N LYS A 138 -3.29 -17.89 -12.96
CA LYS A 138 -3.29 -17.28 -14.30
C LYS A 138 -4.58 -16.51 -14.57
N GLN A 139 -5.73 -17.05 -14.16
CA GLN A 139 -7.03 -16.37 -14.29
C GLN A 139 -7.11 -15.16 -13.36
N ARG A 140 -6.68 -15.29 -12.10
CA ARG A 140 -6.63 -14.19 -11.13
C ARG A 140 -5.76 -13.03 -11.65
N ILE A 141 -4.56 -13.33 -12.15
CA ILE A 141 -3.66 -12.34 -12.76
C ILE A 141 -4.33 -11.67 -13.96
N ALA A 142 -4.97 -12.45 -14.84
CA ALA A 142 -5.67 -11.90 -15.99
C ALA A 142 -6.82 -10.96 -15.60
N MET A 143 -7.60 -11.30 -14.57
CA MET A 143 -8.67 -10.45 -14.03
C MET A 143 -8.12 -9.13 -13.49
N ILE A 144 -7.10 -9.19 -12.61
CA ILE A 144 -6.47 -7.99 -12.05
C ILE A 144 -5.90 -7.10 -13.16
N ASN A 145 -5.19 -7.69 -14.13
CA ASN A 145 -4.67 -6.95 -15.28
C ASN A 145 -5.77 -6.29 -16.13
N SER A 146 -6.92 -6.96 -16.29
CA SER A 146 -8.06 -6.40 -17.00
C SER A 146 -8.65 -5.19 -16.27
N TRP A 147 -8.73 -5.23 -14.94
CA TRP A 147 -9.22 -4.11 -14.13
C TRP A 147 -8.29 -2.90 -14.21
N MET A 148 -6.98 -3.13 -14.18
CA MET A 148 -5.99 -2.08 -14.36
C MET A 148 -6.07 -1.44 -15.74
N LYS A 149 -6.15 -2.26 -16.79
CA LYS A 149 -6.28 -1.76 -18.18
C LYS A 149 -7.54 -0.92 -18.35
N ALA A 150 -8.68 -1.36 -17.81
CA ALA A 150 -9.94 -0.64 -17.92
C ALA A 150 -9.93 0.73 -17.20
N ARG A 151 -9.07 0.89 -16.19
CA ARG A 151 -8.93 2.11 -15.38
C ARG A 151 -7.72 2.97 -15.75
N ALA A 152 -7.03 2.63 -16.85
CA ALA A 152 -5.77 3.27 -17.25
C ALA A 152 -4.70 3.30 -16.13
N ILE A 153 -4.67 2.25 -15.28
CA ILE A 153 -3.68 2.09 -14.22
C ILE A 153 -2.43 1.45 -14.80
N ASP A 154 -1.27 2.03 -14.52
CA ASP A 154 0.03 1.52 -14.94
C ASP A 154 0.38 0.20 -14.22
N PRO A 155 0.35 -0.96 -14.89
CA PRO A 155 0.53 -2.26 -14.23
C PRO A 155 1.94 -2.45 -13.64
N THR A 156 2.91 -1.61 -14.00
CA THR A 156 4.27 -1.70 -13.46
C THR A 156 4.36 -1.28 -11.99
N TRP A 157 3.30 -0.71 -11.41
CA TRP A 157 3.26 -0.37 -9.97
C TRP A 157 3.49 -1.61 -9.08
N PHE A 158 3.02 -2.80 -9.47
CA PHE A 158 3.31 -4.05 -8.75
C PHE A 158 4.82 -4.36 -8.71
N ASN A 159 5.52 -4.15 -9.82
CA ASN A 159 6.97 -4.37 -9.90
C ASN A 159 7.73 -3.36 -9.06
N ARG A 160 7.29 -2.09 -9.06
CA ARG A 160 7.88 -1.04 -8.21
C ARG A 160 7.68 -1.34 -6.73
N LEU A 161 6.49 -1.77 -6.33
CA LEU A 161 6.18 -2.19 -4.96
C LEU A 161 7.06 -3.38 -4.54
N ALA A 162 7.12 -4.44 -5.36
CA ALA A 162 7.93 -5.61 -5.07
C ALA A 162 9.42 -5.28 -4.97
N SER A 163 9.93 -4.41 -5.84
CA SER A 163 11.31 -3.93 -5.79
C SER A 163 11.61 -3.18 -4.48
N ALA A 164 10.73 -2.26 -4.09
CA ALA A 164 10.89 -1.49 -2.86
C ALA A 164 10.82 -2.38 -1.62
N ARG A 165 9.85 -3.31 -1.57
CA ARG A 165 9.73 -4.28 -0.48
C ARG A 165 10.94 -5.20 -0.39
N ASN A 166 11.43 -5.73 -1.50
CA ASN A 166 12.60 -6.61 -1.50
C ASN A 166 13.87 -5.89 -1.03
N PHE A 167 14.02 -4.60 -1.37
CA PHE A 167 15.11 -3.79 -0.84
C PHE A 167 15.02 -3.66 0.69
N ILE A 168 13.86 -3.29 1.22
CA ILE A 168 13.64 -3.19 2.68
C ILE A 168 13.91 -4.52 3.39
N ALA A 169 13.44 -5.63 2.82
CA ALA A 169 13.48 -6.93 3.47
C ALA A 169 14.86 -7.60 3.43
N HIS A 170 15.66 -7.35 2.39
CA HIS A 170 16.86 -8.15 2.11
C HIS A 170 18.14 -7.35 1.93
N VAL A 171 18.06 -6.04 1.74
CA VAL A 171 19.23 -5.20 1.43
C VAL A 171 19.52 -4.20 2.53
N GLY A 172 18.57 -3.33 2.86
CA GLY A 172 18.79 -2.32 3.88
C GLY A 172 17.66 -1.29 3.99
N ALA A 173 17.94 -0.23 4.73
CA ALA A 173 17.03 0.90 4.88
C ALA A 173 17.33 1.99 3.85
N PHE A 174 16.29 2.76 3.51
CA PHE A 174 16.46 3.93 2.65
C PHE A 174 17.14 5.09 3.37
N TYR A 175 17.90 5.89 2.61
CA TYR A 175 18.26 7.25 2.98
C TYR A 175 17.27 8.24 2.36
N LEU A 176 17.20 9.46 2.90
CA LEU A 176 16.35 10.52 2.37
C LEU A 176 17.17 11.53 1.59
N ALA A 177 16.71 11.90 0.41
CA ALA A 177 17.18 13.06 -0.35
C ALA A 177 15.98 13.82 -0.92
N LEU A 178 16.14 15.09 -1.26
CA LEU A 178 15.08 15.89 -1.90
C LEU A 178 15.49 16.20 -3.34
N ASP A 179 14.60 15.93 -4.28
CA ASP A 179 14.69 16.45 -5.63
C ASP A 179 14.17 17.88 -5.64
N THR A 180 15.09 18.83 -5.76
CA THR A 180 14.79 20.27 -5.78
C THR A 180 14.87 20.87 -7.19
N SER A 181 14.83 20.03 -8.23
CA SER A 181 14.95 20.48 -9.63
C SER A 181 13.75 21.31 -10.08
N GLU A 182 12.59 21.07 -9.47
CA GLU A 182 11.33 21.76 -9.74
C GLU A 182 10.87 22.57 -8.50
N ALA A 183 9.91 23.48 -8.69
CA ALA A 183 9.35 24.28 -7.60
C ALA A 183 8.64 23.44 -6.52
N SER A 184 8.08 22.29 -6.93
CA SER A 184 7.50 21.30 -6.03
C SER A 184 8.52 20.21 -5.77
N TRP A 185 9.17 20.24 -4.61
CA TRP A 185 10.16 19.23 -4.26
C TRP A 185 9.52 17.85 -4.08
N ASP A 186 10.24 16.81 -4.50
CA ASP A 186 9.89 15.41 -4.28
C ASP A 186 10.89 14.77 -3.32
N LEU A 187 10.41 13.81 -2.52
CA LEU A 187 11.27 13.04 -1.62
C LEU A 187 11.76 11.78 -2.33
N LEU A 188 13.06 11.53 -2.23
CA LEU A 188 13.75 10.39 -2.78
C LEU A 188 14.13 9.44 -1.64
N LEU A 189 13.70 8.19 -1.76
CA LEU A 189 14.12 7.07 -0.92
C LEU A 189 15.32 6.40 -1.59
N VAL A 190 16.52 6.75 -1.16
CA VAL A 190 17.78 6.36 -1.80
C VAL A 190 18.26 5.01 -1.26
N LYS A 191 18.64 4.11 -2.17
CA LYS A 191 19.02 2.72 -1.85
C LYS A 191 20.50 2.53 -1.52
N GLY A 192 21.30 3.59 -1.60
CA GLY A 192 22.74 3.54 -1.36
C GLY A 192 23.33 4.93 -1.20
N ASN A 193 24.66 5.00 -1.13
CA ASN A 193 25.38 6.28 -1.10
C ASN A 193 25.50 6.87 -2.52
N THR A 194 24.35 7.24 -3.08
CA THR A 194 24.23 7.77 -4.44
C THR A 194 24.52 9.27 -4.43
N LYS A 195 25.53 9.71 -5.17
CA LYS A 195 25.87 11.14 -5.34
C LYS A 195 25.23 11.77 -6.59
N GLN A 196 24.77 10.94 -7.53
CA GLN A 196 24.16 11.36 -8.79
C GLN A 196 22.92 10.49 -9.06
N PHE A 197 21.81 11.12 -9.46
CA PHE A 197 20.50 10.46 -9.59
C PHE A 197 20.13 10.12 -11.04
N ASP A 198 21.12 9.70 -11.82
CA ASP A 198 21.05 9.34 -13.24
C ASP A 198 20.59 7.89 -13.49
N ASP A 199 20.70 7.01 -12.49
CA ASP A 199 20.10 5.67 -12.51
C ASP A 199 18.83 5.61 -11.62
N PRO A 200 17.62 5.55 -12.23
CA PRO A 200 16.35 5.40 -11.51
C PRO A 200 16.25 4.14 -10.65
N SER A 201 17.11 3.13 -10.87
CA SER A 201 17.12 1.91 -10.05
C SER A 201 17.60 2.17 -8.61
N THR A 202 18.38 3.25 -8.40
CA THR A 202 19.06 3.55 -7.13
C THR A 202 18.20 4.32 -6.12
N TYR A 203 16.99 4.74 -6.50
CA TYR A 203 16.07 5.45 -5.61
C TYR A 203 14.60 5.12 -5.91
N VAL A 204 13.72 5.51 -5.01
CA VAL A 204 12.26 5.48 -5.20
C VAL A 204 11.72 6.88 -4.90
N ARG A 205 10.97 7.46 -5.82
CA ARG A 205 10.29 8.73 -5.60
C ARG A 205 9.05 8.54 -4.74
N VAL A 206 8.79 9.46 -3.81
CA VAL A 206 7.58 9.42 -2.99
C VAL A 206 6.33 9.61 -3.84
N SER A 207 6.37 10.44 -4.87
CA SER A 207 5.34 10.50 -5.90
C SER A 207 4.99 9.11 -6.47
N SER A 208 6.00 8.28 -6.78
CA SER A 208 5.77 6.90 -7.24
C SER A 208 5.17 5.98 -6.18
N VAL A 209 5.47 6.20 -4.89
CA VAL A 209 4.78 5.51 -3.80
C VAL A 209 3.30 5.91 -3.76
N MET A 210 2.98 7.19 -3.97
CA MET A 210 1.59 7.64 -4.06
C MET A 210 0.85 6.98 -5.23
N ASP A 211 1.51 6.81 -6.38
CA ASP A 211 0.93 6.12 -7.54
C ASP A 211 0.65 4.64 -7.24
N ILE A 212 1.55 3.96 -6.51
CA ILE A 212 1.32 2.59 -6.02
C ILE A 212 0.07 2.54 -5.14
N ILE A 213 -0.10 3.47 -4.20
CA ILE A 213 -1.28 3.52 -3.32
C ILE A 213 -2.55 3.75 -4.12
N ASN A 214 -2.54 4.69 -5.07
CA ASN A 214 -3.70 4.96 -5.93
C ASN A 214 -4.07 3.72 -6.76
N GLY A 215 -3.09 3.08 -7.39
CA GLY A 215 -3.29 1.83 -8.14
C GLY A 215 -3.86 0.71 -7.26
N PHE A 216 -3.39 0.59 -6.02
CA PHE A 216 -3.91 -0.36 -5.05
C PHE A 216 -5.39 -0.09 -4.69
N VAL A 217 -5.73 1.15 -4.35
CA VAL A 217 -7.11 1.54 -3.99
C VAL A 217 -8.09 1.26 -5.12
N GLU A 218 -7.73 1.61 -6.35
CA GLU A 218 -8.56 1.35 -7.53
C GLU A 218 -8.73 -0.16 -7.80
N CYS A 219 -7.66 -0.95 -7.62
CA CYS A 219 -7.74 -2.41 -7.74
C CYS A 219 -8.60 -3.03 -6.65
N ARG A 220 -8.56 -2.49 -5.42
CA ARG A 220 -9.43 -2.91 -4.32
C ARG A 220 -10.89 -2.71 -4.66
N ASP A 221 -11.25 -1.55 -5.19
CA ASP A 221 -12.62 -1.22 -5.55
C ASP A 221 -13.12 -2.11 -6.71
N ALA A 222 -12.25 -2.38 -7.69
CA ALA A 222 -12.53 -3.34 -8.75
C ALA A 222 -12.77 -4.76 -8.23
N MET A 223 -11.93 -5.21 -7.28
CA MET A 223 -12.06 -6.52 -6.67
C MET A 223 -13.36 -6.64 -5.86
N GLN A 224 -13.72 -5.62 -5.09
CA GLN A 224 -14.97 -5.60 -4.34
C GLN A 224 -16.17 -5.76 -5.30
N ALA A 225 -16.21 -4.96 -6.37
CA ALA A 225 -17.29 -5.03 -7.35
C ALA A 225 -17.39 -6.41 -8.01
N HIS A 226 -16.24 -7.01 -8.35
CA HIS A 226 -16.17 -8.36 -8.89
C HIS A 226 -16.71 -9.41 -7.93
N LEU A 227 -16.32 -9.36 -6.66
CA LEU A 227 -16.75 -10.33 -5.64
C LEU A 227 -18.24 -10.21 -5.30
N ILE A 228 -18.79 -9.00 -5.34
CA ILE A 228 -20.25 -8.77 -5.24
C ILE A 228 -20.96 -9.45 -6.42
N ALA A 229 -20.52 -9.17 -7.66
CA ALA A 229 -21.14 -9.73 -8.85
C ALA A 229 -21.05 -11.27 -8.90
N LEU A 230 -19.93 -11.83 -8.41
CA LEU A 230 -19.76 -13.28 -8.24
C LEU A 230 -20.87 -13.87 -7.36
N LEU A 231 -21.13 -13.25 -6.20
CA LEU A 231 -22.17 -13.70 -5.25
C LEU A 231 -23.59 -13.45 -5.77
N GLU A 232 -23.81 -12.40 -6.56
CA GLU A 232 -25.11 -12.11 -7.18
C GLU A 232 -25.48 -13.11 -8.29
N THR A 233 -24.48 -13.71 -8.95
CA THR A 233 -24.67 -14.62 -10.09
C THR A 233 -24.46 -16.10 -9.74
N ALA A 234 -23.95 -16.41 -8.54
CA ALA A 234 -23.83 -17.78 -8.03
C ALA A 234 -25.20 -18.49 -7.99
N LYS A 235 -25.20 -19.79 -8.27
CA LYS A 235 -26.40 -20.64 -8.33
C LYS A 235 -26.31 -21.78 -7.34
#